data_AF-A0A1S9AWF4-F1
#
_entry.id   AF-A0A1S9AWF4-F1
#
_cell.length_a   1.000
_cell.length_b   1.000
_cell.length_c   1.000
_cell.angle_alpha   90.00
_cell.angle_beta   90.00
_cell.angle_gamma   90.00
#
_symmetry.space_group_name_H-M   'P 1'
#
loop_
_entity.id
_entity.type
_entity.pdbx_description
1 polymer ?
#
loop_
_entity_poly.entity_id
_entity_poly.type
_entity_poly.pdbx_seq_one_letter_code
_entity_poly.pdbx_strand_id
1 'polypeptide(L)'
;MNLEAVGQQYALNDGEIRAVELSLRYGESAASKGSVQLRVRKRVSKNRYESCLLTLEFGCVVRAVVDEDFTNSINYNYSDIVLTKLENGLYYLSLDPFGNSGKPHEQDNLVLVAQSLTIHEA
;
A
#
# COMPACT_ATOMS: atom_id res chain seq x y z
N MET A 1 13.87 0.04 -1.53
CA MET A 1 13.66 -0.63 -2.85
C MET A 1 12.88 0.31 -3.76
N ASN A 2 12.98 0.16 -5.09
CA ASN A 2 12.14 0.93 -6.01
C ASN A 2 10.83 0.18 -6.29
N LEU A 3 9.82 0.91 -6.78
CA LEU A 3 8.48 0.36 -7.01
C LEU A 3 8.46 -0.75 -8.09
N GLU A 4 9.26 -0.61 -9.14
CA GLU A 4 9.34 -1.60 -10.22
C GLU A 4 9.84 -2.96 -9.73
N ALA A 5 10.89 -2.98 -8.88
CA ALA A 5 11.39 -4.21 -8.28
C ALA A 5 10.31 -4.86 -7.40
N VAL A 6 9.51 -4.06 -6.69
CA VAL A 6 8.41 -4.59 -5.88
C VAL A 6 7.37 -5.28 -6.75
N GLY A 7 6.93 -4.64 -7.84
CA GLY A 7 5.95 -5.23 -8.76
C GLY A 7 6.41 -6.52 -9.45
N GLN A 8 7.73 -6.74 -9.57
CA GLN A 8 8.28 -7.96 -10.16
C GLN A 8 8.52 -9.09 -9.15
N GLN A 9 8.88 -8.73 -7.92
CA GLN A 9 9.36 -9.68 -6.91
C GLN A 9 8.30 -10.04 -5.86
N TYR A 10 7.25 -9.23 -5.68
CA TYR A 10 6.27 -9.41 -4.62
C TYR A 10 4.86 -9.45 -5.20
N ALA A 11 4.07 -10.42 -4.74
CA ALA A 11 2.64 -10.49 -5.06
C ALA A 11 1.87 -9.63 -4.06
N LEU A 12 1.74 -8.33 -4.34
CA LEU A 12 1.01 -7.38 -3.49
C LEU A 12 -0.50 -7.66 -3.45
N ASN A 13 -1.05 -8.16 -4.56
CA ASN A 13 -2.47 -8.48 -4.72
C ASN A 13 -2.97 -9.65 -3.85
N ASP A 14 -2.10 -10.31 -3.10
CA ASP A 14 -2.48 -11.33 -2.11
C ASP A 14 -1.78 -11.05 -0.77
N GLY A 15 -1.67 -9.76 -0.46
CA GLY A 15 -1.04 -9.29 0.77
C GLY A 15 -2.04 -9.12 1.92
N GLU A 16 -1.53 -8.62 3.03
CA GLU A 16 -2.30 -8.32 4.22
C GLU A 16 -1.73 -7.04 4.85
N ILE A 17 -2.60 -6.09 5.17
CA ILE A 17 -2.23 -4.91 5.96
C ILE A 17 -2.07 -5.34 7.42
N ARG A 18 -0.85 -5.23 7.95
CA ARG A 18 -0.53 -5.59 9.33
C ARG A 18 -0.60 -4.40 10.28
N ALA A 19 -0.25 -3.21 9.79
CA ALA A 19 -0.31 -1.97 10.54
C ALA A 19 -0.41 -0.77 9.59
N VAL A 20 -1.09 0.28 10.06
CA VAL A 20 -1.16 1.59 9.42
C VAL A 20 -0.95 2.64 10.49
N GLU A 21 0.05 3.51 10.30
CA GLU A 21 0.33 4.64 11.18
C GLU A 21 0.30 5.93 10.36
N LEU A 22 -0.54 6.89 10.75
CA LEU A 22 -0.68 8.16 10.04
C LEU A 22 -0.36 9.33 10.96
N SER A 23 0.51 10.22 10.51
CA SER A 23 0.83 11.48 11.17
C SER A 23 0.48 12.63 10.23
N LEU A 24 -0.78 13.04 10.24
CA LEU A 24 -1.33 14.04 9.32
C LEU A 24 -1.36 15.44 9.96
N ARG A 25 -1.02 16.47 9.19
CA ARG A 25 -1.04 17.87 9.61
C ARG A 25 -1.98 18.67 8.71
N TYR A 26 -3.00 19.29 9.32
CA TYR A 26 -3.94 20.13 8.60
C TYR A 26 -3.24 21.37 8.03
N GLY A 27 -3.37 21.60 6.72
CA GLY A 27 -2.73 22.73 6.03
C GLY A 27 -1.23 22.58 5.75
N GLU A 28 -0.57 21.54 6.26
CA GLU A 28 0.89 21.33 6.14
C GLU A 28 1.19 19.93 5.60
N SER A 29 0.86 19.68 4.34
CA SER A 29 1.11 18.37 3.71
C SER A 29 2.58 17.97 3.75
N ALA A 30 3.52 18.92 3.68
CA ALA A 30 4.96 18.67 3.73
C ALA A 30 5.43 17.99 5.04
N ALA A 31 4.72 18.22 6.15
CA ALA A 31 4.99 17.58 7.44
C ALA A 31 4.22 16.27 7.64
N SER A 32 3.28 15.94 6.75
CA SER A 32 2.42 14.75 6.87
C SER A 32 3.16 13.49 6.42
N LYS A 33 3.07 12.44 7.24
CA LYS A 33 3.73 11.15 7.03
C LYS A 33 2.76 9.98 7.20
N GLY A 34 3.08 8.85 6.59
CA GLY A 34 2.36 7.60 6.82
C GLY A 34 3.31 6.40 6.74
N SER A 35 3.06 5.39 7.56
CA SER A 35 3.74 4.09 7.51
C SER A 35 2.71 2.99 7.34
N VAL A 36 2.95 2.06 6.43
CA VAL A 36 2.08 0.90 6.21
C VAL A 36 2.94 -0.36 6.19
N GLN A 37 2.60 -1.32 7.06
CA GLN A 37 3.22 -2.63 7.08
C GLN A 37 2.37 -3.62 6.31
N LEU A 38 2.97 -4.29 5.33
CA LEU A 38 2.35 -5.30 4.51
C LEU A 38 3.01 -6.65 4.76
N ARG A 39 2.22 -7.69 4.99
CA ARG A 39 2.66 -9.06 4.79
C ARG A 39 2.31 -9.46 3.37
N VAL A 40 3.31 -9.82 2.57
CA VAL A 40 3.14 -10.18 1.15
C VAL A 40 3.91 -11.45 0.84
N ARG A 41 3.72 -11.99 -0.36
CA ARG A 41 4.50 -13.12 -0.86
C ARG A 41 5.64 -12.64 -1.75
N LYS A 42 6.88 -12.92 -1.35
CA LYS A 42 8.09 -12.66 -2.14
C LYS A 42 8.42 -13.88 -3.00
N ARG A 43 8.71 -13.66 -4.28
CA ARG A 43 9.13 -14.69 -5.22
C ARG A 43 10.62 -14.96 -5.07
N VAL A 44 10.97 -16.15 -4.59
CA VAL A 44 12.39 -16.57 -4.41
C VAL A 44 12.91 -17.41 -5.58
N SER A 45 12.03 -18.08 -6.31
CA SER A 45 12.38 -18.79 -7.55
C SER A 45 11.15 -18.99 -8.43
N LYS A 46 11.31 -19.68 -9.57
CA LYS A 46 10.17 -20.03 -10.43
C LYS A 46 9.18 -20.89 -9.64
N ASN A 47 7.95 -20.39 -9.49
CA ASN A 47 6.84 -21.02 -8.76
C ASN A 47 7.07 -21.22 -7.25
N ARG A 48 8.04 -20.54 -6.64
CA ARG A 48 8.27 -20.58 -5.20
C ARG A 48 8.15 -19.19 -4.61
N TYR A 49 7.32 -19.09 -3.58
CA TYR A 49 7.07 -17.88 -2.82
C TYR A 49 7.33 -18.12 -1.34
N GLU A 50 7.71 -17.06 -0.63
CA GLU A 50 7.81 -17.04 0.83
C GLU A 50 7.09 -15.82 1.39
N SER A 51 6.63 -15.94 2.65
CA SER A 51 6.03 -14.82 3.37
C SER A 51 7.12 -13.80 3.71
N CYS A 52 6.85 -12.53 3.45
CA CYS A 52 7.78 -11.42 3.64
C CYS A 52 7.02 -10.22 4.19
N LEU A 53 7.67 -9.44 5.06
CA LEU A 53 7.13 -8.18 5.58
C LEU A 53 7.77 -7.01 4.82
N LEU A 54 6.93 -6.15 4.26
CA LEU A 54 7.31 -4.89 3.67
C LEU A 54 6.83 -3.73 4.54
N THR A 55 7.67 -2.72 4.73
CA THR A 55 7.28 -1.44 5.33
C THR A 55 7.33 -0.36 4.25
N LEU A 56 6.20 0.31 4.05
CA LEU A 56 6.03 1.44 3.14
C LEU A 56 6.02 2.74 3.95
N GLU A 57 6.99 3.59 3.71
CA GLU A 57 7.11 4.91 4.36
C GLU A 57 6.77 6.01 3.36
N PHE A 58 5.66 6.69 3.62
CA PHE A 58 5.12 7.78 2.82
C PHE A 58 5.48 9.13 3.43
N GLY A 59 6.02 10.02 2.59
CA GLY A 59 6.35 11.39 2.96
C GLY A 59 5.56 12.40 2.14
N CYS A 60 5.25 13.53 2.78
CA CYS A 60 4.40 14.57 2.22
C CYS A 60 3.04 14.01 1.75
N VAL A 61 2.31 13.36 2.66
CA VAL A 61 0.99 12.79 2.38
C VAL A 61 0.01 13.92 2.05
N VAL A 62 -0.57 13.88 0.86
CA VAL A 62 -1.50 14.91 0.35
C VAL A 62 -2.97 14.47 0.40
N ARG A 63 -3.22 13.16 0.46
CA ARG A 63 -4.55 12.58 0.63
C ARG A 63 -4.43 11.30 1.44
N ALA A 64 -5.30 11.17 2.44
CA ALA A 64 -5.52 9.94 3.17
C ALA A 64 -7.04 9.76 3.30
N VAL A 65 -7.57 8.68 2.75
CA VAL A 65 -8.97 8.29 2.92
C VAL A 65 -8.96 6.93 3.60
N VAL A 66 -9.38 6.93 4.86
CA VAL A 66 -9.55 5.70 5.64
C VAL A 66 -11.04 5.48 5.78
N ASP A 67 -11.62 4.84 4.78
CA ASP A 67 -13.03 4.44 4.76
C ASP A 67 -13.06 2.92 4.87
N GLU A 68 -12.78 2.42 6.07
CA GLU A 68 -12.62 1.00 6.32
C GLU A 68 -13.39 0.60 7.57
N ASP A 69 -14.35 -0.31 7.39
CA ASP A 69 -15.01 -0.97 8.51
C ASP A 69 -14.08 -2.06 9.07
N PHE A 70 -13.17 -1.64 9.94
CA PHE A 70 -12.29 -2.54 10.67
C PHE A 70 -13.03 -3.46 11.66
N THR A 71 -14.36 -3.41 11.78
CA THR A 71 -15.09 -4.12 12.85
C THR A 71 -15.67 -5.47 12.45
N ASN A 72 -15.72 -5.83 11.16
CA ASN A 72 -16.57 -6.94 10.68
C ASN A 72 -15.89 -8.16 10.06
N SER A 73 -14.58 -8.35 10.17
CA SER A 73 -13.93 -9.40 9.37
C SER A 73 -13.32 -10.53 10.21
N ILE A 74 -14.02 -11.66 10.25
CA ILE A 74 -13.45 -12.91 10.77
C ILE A 74 -12.43 -13.50 9.76
N ASN A 75 -12.23 -12.87 8.59
CA ASN A 75 -11.39 -13.32 7.47
C ASN A 75 -10.54 -12.19 6.83
N TYR A 76 -9.82 -11.37 7.63
CA TYR A 76 -9.02 -10.18 7.20
C TYR A 76 -7.80 -10.54 6.32
N ASN A 77 -8.00 -11.01 5.10
CA ASN A 77 -6.96 -10.94 4.07
C ASN A 77 -7.43 -9.95 3.01
N TYR A 78 -6.87 -8.75 3.02
CA TYR A 78 -7.02 -7.83 1.91
C TYR A 78 -6.17 -8.31 0.75
N SER A 79 -6.71 -9.26 -0.02
CA SER A 79 -6.24 -9.41 -1.39
C SER A 79 -6.47 -8.06 -2.09
N ASP A 80 -5.57 -7.70 -2.99
CA ASP A 80 -5.72 -6.55 -3.89
C ASP A 80 -5.22 -5.20 -3.38
N ILE A 81 -4.06 -5.23 -2.72
CA ILE A 81 -3.25 -4.03 -2.50
C ILE A 81 -2.76 -3.48 -3.85
N VAL A 82 -3.12 -2.24 -4.15
CA VAL A 82 -2.62 -1.47 -5.29
C VAL A 82 -1.54 -0.52 -4.79
N LEU A 83 -0.30 -0.69 -5.27
CA LEU A 83 0.78 0.26 -5.04
C LEU A 83 1.33 0.71 -6.39
N THR A 84 1.16 1.98 -6.73
CA THR A 84 1.55 2.51 -8.03
C THR A 84 2.03 3.96 -7.97
N LYS A 85 2.51 4.48 -9.10
CA LYS A 85 2.83 5.89 -9.30
C LYS A 85 1.86 6.48 -10.31
N LEU A 86 1.19 7.56 -9.93
CA LEU A 86 0.22 8.26 -10.76
C LEU A 86 0.92 9.07 -11.87
N GLU A 87 0.14 9.48 -12.88
CA GLU A 87 0.64 10.29 -14.01
C GLU A 87 1.27 11.62 -13.58
N ASN A 88 0.75 12.22 -12.49
CA ASN A 88 1.31 13.44 -11.89
C ASN A 88 2.56 13.19 -11.02
N GLY A 89 3.04 11.95 -10.96
CA GLY A 89 4.25 11.56 -10.25
C GLY A 89 4.06 11.23 -8.77
N LEU A 90 2.85 11.34 -8.22
CA LEU A 90 2.57 10.97 -6.84
C LEU A 90 2.52 9.45 -6.65
N TYR A 91 2.87 8.98 -5.47
CA TYR A 91 2.71 7.58 -5.08
C TYR A 91 1.29 7.37 -4.55
N TYR A 92 0.73 6.22 -4.90
CA TYR A 92 -0.63 5.83 -4.59
C TYR A 92 -0.62 4.43 -3.98
N LEU A 93 -1.25 4.31 -2.81
CA LEU A 93 -1.59 3.03 -2.19
C LEU A 93 -3.11 2.98 -2.02
N SER A 94 -3.71 1.85 -2.34
CA SER A 94 -5.08 1.54 -1.94
C SER A 94 -5.28 0.05 -1.75
N LEU A 95 -6.45 -0.27 -1.24
CA LEU A 95 -7.06 -1.59 -1.33
C LEU A 95 -8.16 -1.50 -2.42
N ASP A 96 -8.12 -2.42 -3.39
CA ASP A 96 -9.10 -2.52 -4.47
C ASP A 96 -10.11 -3.63 -4.15
N PRO A 97 -11.31 -3.31 -3.63
CA PRO A 97 -12.26 -4.33 -3.19
C PRO A 97 -12.91 -5.14 -4.32
N PHE A 98 -12.74 -4.78 -5.61
CA PHE A 98 -13.56 -5.33 -6.70
C PHE A 98 -12.86 -5.58 -8.05
N GLY A 99 -11.60 -5.21 -8.24
CA GLY A 99 -11.03 -5.09 -9.59
C GLY A 99 -9.75 -5.86 -9.90
N ASN A 100 -8.89 -6.13 -8.90
CA ASN A 100 -7.54 -6.66 -9.04
C ASN A 100 -6.76 -6.00 -10.19
N SER A 101 -7.12 -4.76 -10.53
CA SER A 101 -6.75 -4.16 -11.80
C SER A 101 -5.35 -3.54 -11.75
N GLY A 102 -4.83 -3.38 -10.53
CA GLY A 102 -3.57 -2.67 -10.25
C GLY A 102 -3.66 -1.18 -10.58
N LYS A 103 -4.87 -0.64 -10.74
CA LYS A 103 -5.12 0.76 -11.11
C LYS A 103 -5.99 1.44 -10.05
N PRO A 104 -5.81 2.75 -9.83
CA PRO A 104 -6.69 3.51 -8.95
C PRO A 104 -8.15 3.44 -9.41
N HIS A 105 -9.05 3.27 -8.45
CA HIS A 105 -10.50 3.28 -8.69
C HIS A 105 -11.22 4.19 -7.68
N GLU A 106 -12.44 4.63 -8.01
CA GLU A 106 -13.21 5.54 -7.14
C GLU A 106 -13.72 4.87 -5.86
N GLN A 107 -13.86 3.55 -5.89
CA GLN A 107 -14.35 2.73 -4.78
C GLN A 107 -13.22 2.15 -3.92
N ASP A 108 -11.97 2.53 -4.21
CA ASP A 108 -10.81 2.08 -3.45
C ASP A 108 -10.90 2.57 -2.01
N ASN A 109 -10.54 1.68 -1.08
CA ASN A 109 -10.46 1.97 0.35
C ASN A 109 -8.99 2.05 0.80
N LEU A 110 -8.77 2.58 2.01
CA LEU A 110 -7.44 2.85 2.57
C LEU A 110 -6.51 3.59 1.58
N VAL A 111 -7.01 4.66 0.97
CA VAL A 111 -6.29 5.39 -0.07
C VAL A 111 -5.26 6.32 0.55
N LEU A 112 -3.98 6.11 0.26
CA LEU A 112 -2.90 7.05 0.58
C LEU A 112 -2.27 7.59 -0.70
N VAL A 113 -2.13 8.92 -0.75
CA VAL A 113 -1.42 9.60 -1.84
C VAL A 113 -0.32 10.49 -1.26
N ALA A 114 0.90 10.33 -1.74
CA ALA A 114 2.08 11.00 -1.18
C ALA A 114 3.09 11.41 -2.27
N GLN A 115 3.95 12.38 -1.95
CA GLN A 115 5.00 12.83 -2.89
C GLN A 115 6.21 11.91 -2.90
N SER A 116 6.50 11.25 -1.77
CA SER A 116 7.63 10.33 -1.65
C SER A 116 7.21 9.01 -1.03
N LEU A 117 7.85 7.93 -1.46
CA LEU A 117 7.70 6.58 -0.95
C LEU A 117 9.09 5.96 -0.76
N THR A 118 9.31 5.38 0.42
CA THR A 118 10.43 4.49 0.69
C THR A 118 9.91 3.11 1.04
N ILE A 119 10.55 2.07 0.53
CA ILE A 119 10.12 0.68 0.71
C ILE A 119 11.26 -0.10 1.35
N HIS A 120 10.97 -0.73 2.48
CA HIS A 120 11.88 -1.57 3.25
C HIS A 120 11.37 -3.02 3.28
N GLU A 121 12.27 -3.97 3.14
CA GLU A 121 12.03 -5.37 3.51
C GLU A 121 12.59 -5.57 4.91
N ALA A 122 11.85 -6.28 5.78
CA ALA A 122 12.25 -6.65 7.13
C ALA A 122 12.62 -8.14 7.23
#